data_AF-A0A658NM83-F1
#
_entry.id   AF-A0A658NM83-F1
#
_cell.length_a   1.000
_cell.length_b   1.000
_cell.length_c   1.000
_cell.angle_alpha   90.00
_cell.angle_beta   90.00
_cell.angle_gamma   90.00
#
_symmetry.space_group_name_H-M   'P 1'
#
loop_
_entity.id
_entity.type
_entity.pdbx_description
1 polymer ?
#
loop_
_entity_poly.entity_id
_entity_poly.type
_entity_poly.pdbx_seq_one_letter_code
_entity_poly.pdbx_strand_id
1 'polypeptide(L)'
;SPCAPGEPGELVHRGSLVAMGYWNAPERTAERFKPAPGRPPEVPLTEMAVWSGDTVRTDEDGFLYFVGRRDEMIKTSGYRVSPTEVE
;
A
#
# COMPACT_ATOMS: atom_id res chain seq x y z
N SER A 1 -5.83 -4.00 -10.83
CA SER A 1 -7.25 -3.61 -10.86
C SER A 1 -7.76 -3.59 -9.43
N PRO A 2 -8.85 -2.87 -9.13
CA PRO A 2 -9.54 -3.01 -7.84
C PRO A 2 -10.09 -4.45 -7.71
N CYS A 3 -10.04 -5.00 -6.49
CA CYS A 3 -10.65 -6.27 -6.14
C CYS A 3 -12.18 -6.12 -6.00
N ALA A 4 -12.93 -7.19 -6.25
CA ALA A 4 -14.36 -7.21 -5.97
C ALA A 4 -14.64 -7.27 -4.46
N PRO A 5 -15.84 -6.90 -3.99
CA PRO A 5 -16.26 -7.16 -2.61
C PRO A 5 -16.02 -8.63 -2.21
N GLY A 6 -15.47 -8.84 -1.02
CA GLY A 6 -15.11 -10.16 -0.49
C GLY A 6 -13.77 -10.73 -0.98
N GLU A 7 -13.21 -10.22 -2.08
CA GLU A 7 -11.94 -10.66 -2.63
C GLU A 7 -10.76 -10.01 -1.89
N PRO A 8 -9.83 -10.79 -1.32
CA PRO A 8 -8.63 -10.24 -0.68
C PRO A 8 -7.67 -9.60 -1.71
N GLY A 9 -7.17 -8.43 -1.38
CA GLY A 9 -6.17 -7.70 -2.16
C GLY A 9 -5.23 -6.90 -1.27
N GLU A 10 -4.21 -6.30 -1.86
CA GLU A 10 -3.30 -5.40 -1.14
C GLU A 10 -3.91 -4.00 -1.00
N LEU A 11 -3.82 -3.42 0.19
CA LEU A 11 -4.23 -2.05 0.44
C LEU A 11 -3.25 -1.06 -0.22
N VAL A 12 -3.78 -0.21 -1.10
CA VAL A 12 -3.02 0.79 -1.84
C VAL A 12 -3.48 2.18 -1.44
N HIS A 13 -2.55 3.03 -1.00
CA HIS A 13 -2.83 4.40 -0.63
C HIS A 13 -2.58 5.34 -1.80
N ARG A 14 -3.48 6.32 -1.98
CA ARG A 14 -3.50 7.31 -3.06
C ARG A 14 -3.74 8.71 -2.49
N GLY A 15 -3.54 9.75 -3.31
CA GLY A 15 -3.82 11.14 -2.95
C GLY A 15 -2.63 11.92 -2.38
N SER A 16 -2.92 13.15 -1.95
CA SER A 16 -1.93 14.15 -1.55
C SER A 16 -1.10 13.80 -0.31
N LEU A 17 -1.52 12.79 0.46
CA LEU A 17 -0.86 12.35 1.68
C LEU A 17 0.14 11.19 1.45
N VAL A 18 0.29 10.73 0.21
CA VAL A 18 1.33 9.75 -0.13
C VAL A 18 2.71 10.43 -0.04
N ALA A 19 3.62 9.81 0.70
CA ALA A 19 4.98 10.30 0.87
C ALA A 19 5.76 10.30 -0.47
N MET A 20 6.85 11.07 -0.52
CA MET A 20 7.72 11.11 -1.71
C MET A 20 8.54 9.82 -1.91
N GLY A 21 8.64 8.97 -0.89
CA GLY A 21 9.45 7.77 -0.90
C GLY A 21 10.22 7.58 0.41
N TYR A 22 11.16 6.66 0.38
CA TYR A 22 12.10 6.44 1.48
C TYR A 22 13.35 7.31 1.30
N TRP A 23 13.79 7.94 2.39
CA TRP A 23 14.99 8.77 2.38
C TRP A 23 16.22 7.96 1.97
N ASN A 24 16.96 8.45 0.96
CA ASN A 24 18.18 7.84 0.43
C ASN A 24 18.05 6.35 0.01
N ALA A 25 16.84 5.91 -0.35
CA ALA A 25 16.58 4.53 -0.76
C ALA A 25 15.69 4.48 -2.02
N PRO A 26 16.26 4.85 -3.19
CA PRO A 26 15.50 4.94 -4.45
C PRO A 26 14.95 3.59 -4.92
N GLU A 27 15.69 2.49 -4.74
CA GLU A 27 15.25 1.15 -5.14
C GLU A 27 14.02 0.70 -4.34
N ARG A 28 14.09 0.77 -3.01
CA ARG A 28 12.95 0.48 -2.11
C ARG A 28 11.76 1.41 -2.37
N THR A 29 12.03 2.65 -2.78
CA THR A 29 10.98 3.59 -3.17
C THR A 29 10.28 3.10 -4.43
N ALA A 30 11.01 2.77 -5.49
CA ALA A 30 10.43 2.27 -6.74
C ALA A 30 9.64 0.96 -6.57
N GLU A 31 10.06 0.11 -5.63
CA GLU A 31 9.36 -1.15 -5.32
C GLU A 31 7.97 -0.95 -4.70
N ARG A 32 7.78 0.10 -3.90
CA ARG A 32 6.54 0.34 -3.12
C ARG A 32 5.72 1.51 -3.63
N PHE A 33 6.35 2.53 -4.21
CA PHE A 33 5.73 3.73 -4.75
C PHE A 33 5.69 3.63 -6.27
N LYS A 34 4.50 3.43 -6.84
CA LYS A 34 4.32 3.24 -8.28
C LYS A 34 3.20 4.14 -8.81
N PRO A 35 3.16 4.41 -10.12
CA PRO A 35 2.02 5.09 -10.73
C PRO A 35 0.69 4.43 -10.38
N ALA A 36 -0.28 5.23 -9.92
CA ALA A 36 -1.59 4.75 -9.60
C ALA A 36 -2.30 4.19 -10.86
N PRO A 37 -2.94 3.01 -10.79
CA PRO A 37 -3.66 2.46 -11.94
C PRO A 37 -4.92 3.28 -12.24
N GLY A 38 -5.32 3.31 -13.52
CA GLY A 38 -6.55 3.96 -13.97
C GLY A 38 -6.48 5.48 -14.14
N ARG A 39 -5.28 6.02 -14.42
CA ARG A 39 -5.11 7.45 -14.72
C ARG A 39 -5.91 7.85 -15.98
N PRO A 40 -6.75 8.90 -15.92
CA PRO A 40 -7.35 9.50 -17.10
C PRO A 40 -6.26 10.18 -17.97
N PRO A 41 -6.28 10.00 -19.30
CA PRO A 41 -5.26 10.56 -20.21
C PRO A 41 -5.00 12.06 -20.05
N GLU A 42 -6.03 12.81 -19.68
CA GLU A 42 -6.07 14.28 -19.57
C GLU A 42 -5.36 14.87 -18.34
N VAL A 43 -5.00 14.08 -17.32
CA VAL A 43 -4.38 14.60 -16.09
C VAL A 43 -2.86 14.67 -16.25
N PRO A 44 -2.21 15.85 -16.36
CA PRO A 44 -0.81 15.95 -16.78
C PRO A 44 0.20 15.33 -15.81
N LEU A 45 -0.13 15.24 -14.51
CA LEU A 45 0.74 14.66 -13.49
C LEU A 45 0.35 13.20 -13.21
N THR A 46 1.36 12.34 -13.11
CA THR A 46 1.19 10.96 -12.65
C THR A 46 0.98 10.96 -11.15
N GLU A 47 -0.20 10.50 -10.70
CA GLU A 47 -0.43 10.26 -9.28
C GLU A 47 0.39 9.04 -8.84
N MET A 48 1.17 9.20 -7.76
CA MET A 48 1.90 8.10 -7.14
C MET A 48 1.03 7.46 -6.07
N ALA A 49 1.06 6.13 -6.04
CA ALA A 49 0.40 5.32 -5.02
C ALA A 49 1.44 4.48 -4.27
N VAL A 50 1.17 4.16 -3.01
CA VAL A 50 2.03 3.29 -2.20
C VAL A 50 1.32 2.00 -1.82
N TRP A 51 2.01 0.89 -2.07
CA TRP A 51 1.59 -0.48 -1.74
C TRP A 51 2.00 -0.79 -0.29
N SER A 52 1.01 -0.87 0.61
CA SER A 52 1.26 -0.88 2.05
C SER A 52 1.84 -2.21 2.56
N GLY A 53 1.66 -3.30 1.82
CA GLY A 53 1.90 -4.68 2.24
C GLY A 53 0.80 -5.28 3.13
N ASP A 54 -0.27 -4.54 3.43
CA ASP A 54 -1.44 -5.06 4.16
C ASP A 54 -2.40 -5.74 3.18
N THR A 55 -2.80 -6.97 3.49
CA THR A 55 -3.87 -7.67 2.80
C THR A 55 -5.20 -7.32 3.48
N VAL A 56 -6.14 -6.80 2.70
CA VAL A 56 -7.47 -6.41 3.12
C VAL A 56 -8.52 -6.98 2.18
N ARG A 57 -9.78 -7.01 2.60
CA ARG A 57 -10.93 -7.23 1.72
C ARG A 57 -11.98 -6.17 2.02
N THR A 58 -12.76 -5.79 1.02
CA THR A 58 -13.97 -4.97 1.24
C THR A 58 -15.19 -5.84 1.46
N ASP A 59 -16.24 -5.32 2.10
CA ASP A 59 -17.60 -5.84 1.95
C ASP A 59 -18.38 -5.08 0.86
N GLU A 60 -19.67 -5.37 0.73
CA GLU A 60 -20.57 -4.73 -0.24
C GLU A 60 -20.84 -3.25 0.10
N ASP A 61 -20.73 -2.88 1.38
CA ASP A 61 -20.91 -1.51 1.88
C ASP A 61 -19.62 -0.67 1.78
N GLY A 62 -18.50 -1.28 1.41
CA GLY A 62 -17.21 -0.64 1.22
C GLY A 62 -16.34 -0.56 2.48
N PHE A 63 -16.71 -1.23 3.56
CA PHE A 63 -15.86 -1.34 4.75
C PHE A 63 -14.64 -2.22 4.47
N LEU A 64 -13.49 -1.80 4.97
CA LEU A 64 -12.24 -2.55 4.84
C LEU A 64 -12.02 -3.46 6.05
N TYR A 65 -11.82 -4.74 5.78
CA TYR A 65 -11.48 -5.75 6.77
C TYR A 65 -10.03 -6.17 6.58
N PHE A 66 -9.24 -6.03 7.63
CA PHE A 66 -7.86 -6.50 7.65
C PHE A 66 -7.80 -8.03 7.68
N VAL A 67 -6.99 -8.61 6.80
CA VAL A 67 -6.78 -10.06 6.68
C VAL A 67 -5.40 -10.47 7.19
N GLY A 68 -4.37 -9.68 6.88
CA GLY A 68 -3.00 -9.97 7.28
C GLY A 68 -1.98 -9.04 6.64
N ARG A 69 -0.70 -9.37 6.74
CA ARG A 69 0.38 -8.71 6.00
C ARG A 69 1.12 -9.69 5.11
N ARG A 70 1.61 -9.20 3.98
CA ARG A 70 2.38 -9.98 3.02
C ARG A 70 3.85 -10.12 3.42
N ASP A 71 4.36 -9.19 4.21
CA ASP A 71 5.71 -9.21 4.77
C ASP A 71 5.70 -9.71 6.23
N GLU A 72 6.87 -10.08 6.74
CA GLU A 72 7.08 -10.53 8.14
C GLU A 72 6.93 -9.41 9.17
N MET A 73 6.40 -8.26 8.77
CA MET A 73 6.19 -7.14 9.67
C MET A 73 5.11 -7.46 10.69
N ILE A 74 5.51 -7.48 11.96
CA ILE A 74 4.61 -7.72 13.08
C ILE A 74 4.22 -6.36 13.69
N LYS A 75 2.92 -6.13 13.86
CA LYS A 75 2.42 -5.05 14.71
C LYS A 75 2.08 -5.61 16.10
N THR A 76 2.99 -5.46 17.06
CA THR A 76 2.80 -5.84 18.47
C THR A 76 2.67 -4.60 19.33
N SER A 77 1.62 -4.52 20.15
CA SER A 77 1.40 -3.43 21.12
C SER A 77 1.44 -2.00 20.54
N GLY A 78 1.06 -1.83 19.27
CA GLY A 78 1.09 -0.53 18.57
C GLY A 78 2.42 -0.17 17.92
N TYR A 79 3.46 -1.00 18.08
CA TYR A 79 4.77 -0.80 17.47
C TYR A 79 4.89 -1.56 16.14
N ARG A 80 5.57 -0.95 15.18
CA ARG A 80 5.89 -1.52 13.88
C ARG A 80 7.27 -2.17 13.96
N VAL A 81 7.34 -3.49 14.03
CA VAL A 81 8.61 -4.25 14.11
C VAL A 81 8.90 -4.91 12.76
N SER A 82 10.09 -4.66 12.22
CA SER A 82 10.60 -5.33 11.02
C SER A 82 11.70 -6.32 11.44
N PRO A 83 11.55 -7.64 11.25
CA PRO A 83 12.56 -8.62 11.65
C PRO A 83 13.94 -8.44 11.00
N THR A 84 13.99 -7.85 9.80
CA THR A 84 15.23 -7.54 9.06
C THR A 84 16.04 -6.36 9.63
N GLU A 85 15.58 -5.70 10.68
CA GLU A 85 16.30 -4.59 11.32
C GLU A 85 17.20 -5.05 12.48
N VAL A 86 17.18 -6.35 12.82
CA VAL A 86 17.87 -6.95 13.99
C VAL A 86 18.92 -8.01 13.61
N GLU A 87 19.30 -8.12 12.33
CA GLU A 87 20.44 -8.96 11.89
C GLU A 87 21.75 -8.17 11.80
#